data_AF-A0A2V6YRU9-F1
#
_entry.id   AF-A0A2V6YRU9-F1
#
_cell.length_a   1.000
_cell.length_b   1.000
_cell.length_c   1.000
_cell.angle_alpha   90.00
_cell.angle_beta   90.00
_cell.angle_gamma   90.00
#
_symmetry.space_group_name_H-M   'P 1'
#
loop_
_entity.id
_entity.type
_entity.pdbx_description
1 polymer ?
#
loop_
_entity_poly.entity_id
_entity_poly.type
_entity_poly.pdbx_seq_one_letter_code
_entity_poly.pdbx_strand_id
1 'polypeptide(L)'
;MSRVVWILALVVAAATPGAAHAQVFLASRSNPEFTIGPLFVRATVTPETEVVTLDVLWALAIPPNTAGAAIEQDLYLLWPNAVDGDTSAGPPDPALAAYVKSRGFTPIAEGRLPLLAKSLYRIGEDLPPEPVRGGAPFVTFVRQGGPLGLTSPVTYVRIPWTPLLANRTWQMNLRMELTDLMKRRKATWIEDLFWGPQHTISLTFNDVRPRALFPLYFERRDRVVRLADDPSQLLVNLRDADHLKIYEFYPGAARRRLSETLDSTEEITLFLDSSEGISPQVLTVQFGYFRGMRSWAPVLIPIAFFALGNLAMPIFMSIVRRASAALKGRVQFGPGSAERETGAVLSRDTLARIVPGQTTSEEVLRYCGPEAEEHEQLTTPGRRTLIYRGRRVVPQGRRRLGWLATVRRWSIEEHEVEIMLERDLVTDVQARVRRSPLAQPESAPAA
;
A
#
# COMPACT_ATOMS: atom_id res chain seq x y z
N MET A 1 -55.91 -26.71 -41.39
CA MET A 1 -55.02 -26.45 -40.23
C MET A 1 -55.66 -27.07 -38.99
N SER A 2 -54.97 -28.02 -38.36
CA SER A 2 -55.52 -28.90 -37.31
C SER A 2 -55.82 -28.13 -36.02
N ARG A 3 -56.91 -28.48 -35.31
CA ARG A 3 -57.25 -27.98 -33.96
C ARG A 3 -56.08 -28.07 -32.98
N VAL A 4 -55.17 -29.02 -33.18
CA VAL A 4 -53.93 -29.17 -32.41
C VAL A 4 -53.02 -27.96 -32.53
N VAL A 5 -52.95 -27.31 -33.70
CA VAL A 5 -52.15 -26.09 -33.92
C VAL A 5 -52.73 -24.91 -33.14
N TRP A 6 -54.07 -24.80 -33.08
CA TRP A 6 -54.73 -23.76 -32.29
C TRP A 6 -54.57 -23.97 -30.78
N ILE A 7 -54.63 -25.21 -30.30
CA ILE A 7 -54.39 -25.54 -28.89
C ILE A 7 -52.93 -25.28 -28.51
N LEU A 8 -51.97 -25.65 -29.37
CA LEU A 8 -50.56 -25.34 -29.15
C LEU A 8 -50.29 -23.83 -29.13
N ALA A 9 -50.91 -23.07 -30.05
CA ALA A 9 -50.78 -21.62 -30.07
C ALA A 9 -51.35 -20.96 -28.81
N LEU A 10 -52.48 -21.49 -28.29
CA LEU A 10 -53.10 -21.00 -27.05
C LEU A 10 -52.27 -21.35 -25.81
N VAL A 11 -51.65 -22.53 -25.76
CA VAL A 11 -50.73 -22.94 -24.69
C VAL A 11 -49.44 -22.13 -24.73
N VAL A 12 -48.89 -21.83 -25.93
CA VAL A 12 -47.69 -20.98 -26.07
C VAL A 12 -47.99 -19.52 -25.73
N ALA A 13 -49.19 -19.02 -26.04
CA ALA A 13 -49.61 -17.67 -25.63
C ALA A 13 -49.85 -17.57 -24.11
N ALA A 14 -50.41 -18.61 -23.49
CA ALA A 14 -50.62 -18.68 -22.04
C ALA A 14 -49.33 -18.97 -21.24
N ALA A 15 -48.30 -19.50 -21.89
CA ALA A 15 -46.97 -19.77 -21.31
C ALA A 15 -45.96 -18.64 -21.57
N THR A 16 -46.42 -17.42 -21.92
CA THR A 16 -45.55 -16.27 -21.81
C THR A 16 -45.24 -16.07 -20.33
N PRO A 17 -43.97 -16.24 -19.88
CA PRO A 17 -43.62 -15.93 -18.51
C PRO A 17 -43.99 -14.47 -18.30
N GLY A 18 -45.01 -14.21 -17.47
CA GLY A 18 -45.33 -12.85 -17.06
C GLY A 18 -44.03 -12.21 -16.60
N ALA A 19 -43.65 -11.10 -17.23
CA ALA A 19 -42.41 -10.41 -16.91
C ALA A 19 -42.33 -10.28 -15.40
N ALA A 20 -41.43 -11.03 -14.76
CA ALA A 20 -41.21 -10.83 -13.34
C ALA A 20 -40.69 -9.40 -13.22
N HIS A 21 -41.19 -8.65 -12.24
CA HIS A 21 -40.79 -7.28 -12.01
C HIS A 21 -40.24 -7.21 -10.60
N ALA A 22 -38.94 -7.44 -10.44
CA ALA A 22 -38.25 -6.97 -9.26
C ALA A 22 -38.35 -5.44 -9.24
N GLN A 23 -38.81 -4.87 -8.14
CA GLN A 23 -38.52 -3.48 -7.76
C GLN A 23 -38.41 -3.44 -6.25
N VAL A 24 -37.64 -2.48 -5.75
CA VAL A 24 -37.42 -2.31 -4.31
C VAL A 24 -38.60 -1.62 -3.62
N PHE A 25 -39.47 -0.92 -4.36
CA PHE A 25 -40.67 -0.29 -3.82
C PHE A 25 -41.88 -1.22 -3.88
N LEU A 26 -42.57 -1.35 -2.74
CA LEU A 26 -43.81 -2.09 -2.61
C LEU A 26 -44.92 -1.18 -2.07
N ALA A 27 -46.12 -1.33 -2.60
CA ALA A 27 -47.33 -0.73 -2.07
C ALA A 27 -47.89 -1.56 -0.91
N SER A 28 -48.76 -0.96 -0.10
CA SER A 28 -49.52 -1.74 0.90
C SER A 28 -50.60 -2.61 0.25
N ARG A 29 -51.22 -2.14 -0.84
CA ARG A 29 -52.26 -2.82 -1.60
C ARG A 29 -51.69 -3.49 -2.86
N SER A 30 -52.37 -4.53 -3.31
CA SER A 30 -52.06 -5.23 -4.56
C SER A 30 -52.35 -4.35 -5.79
N ASN A 31 -51.58 -4.53 -6.86
CA ASN A 31 -51.74 -3.89 -8.16
C ASN A 31 -51.84 -2.34 -8.05
N PRO A 32 -50.78 -1.65 -7.60
CA PRO A 32 -50.82 -0.20 -7.48
C PRO A 32 -51.04 0.47 -8.85
N GLU A 33 -51.97 1.42 -8.88
CA GLU A 33 -52.30 2.21 -10.09
C GLU A 33 -51.36 3.42 -10.31
N PHE A 34 -50.21 3.45 -9.64
CA PHE A 34 -49.23 4.54 -9.75
C PHE A 34 -47.83 3.97 -9.90
N THR A 35 -46.91 4.82 -10.35
CA THR A 35 -45.49 4.49 -10.54
C THR A 35 -44.59 5.42 -9.72
N ILE A 36 -43.32 5.05 -9.57
CA ILE A 36 -42.28 5.86 -8.93
C ILE A 36 -41.53 6.62 -10.03
N GLY A 37 -41.55 7.94 -10.00
CA GLY A 37 -40.85 8.75 -10.99
C GLY A 37 -41.03 10.25 -10.76
N PRO A 38 -39.96 11.05 -10.94
CA PRO A 38 -38.56 10.65 -11.11
C PRO A 38 -37.96 10.02 -9.83
N LEU A 39 -36.92 9.19 -9.96
CA LEU A 39 -36.20 8.56 -8.83
C LEU A 39 -34.69 8.85 -8.88
N PHE A 40 -34.11 9.31 -7.78
CA PHE A 40 -32.67 9.52 -7.65
C PHE A 40 -32.17 8.81 -6.40
N VAL A 41 -31.24 7.87 -6.56
CA VAL A 41 -30.55 7.21 -5.44
C VAL A 41 -29.13 7.76 -5.39
N ARG A 42 -28.86 8.63 -4.41
CA ARG A 42 -27.64 9.44 -4.38
C ARG A 42 -26.81 9.15 -3.15
N ALA A 43 -25.60 8.62 -3.34
CA ALA A 43 -24.58 8.59 -2.30
C ALA A 43 -23.76 9.87 -2.29
N THR A 44 -23.49 10.41 -1.11
CA THR A 44 -22.55 11.52 -0.93
C THR A 44 -21.35 11.05 -0.12
N VAL A 45 -20.16 11.25 -0.66
CA VAL A 45 -18.88 10.86 -0.04
C VAL A 45 -18.01 12.10 0.11
N THR A 46 -17.43 12.24 1.30
CA THR A 46 -16.40 13.25 1.59
C THR A 46 -15.07 12.57 1.93
N PRO A 47 -13.93 13.28 1.88
CA PRO A 47 -12.61 12.69 2.13
C PRO A 47 -12.44 11.97 3.48
N GLU A 48 -13.22 12.36 4.50
CA GLU A 48 -13.14 11.83 5.87
C GLU A 48 -14.34 10.95 6.23
N THR A 49 -15.17 10.61 5.24
CA THR A 49 -16.40 9.86 5.46
C THR A 49 -16.11 8.39 5.71
N GLU A 50 -16.41 7.88 6.90
CA GLU A 50 -16.57 6.43 7.15
C GLU A 50 -18.01 5.96 6.92
N VAL A 51 -18.99 6.85 7.12
CA VAL A 51 -20.42 6.58 7.00
C VAL A 51 -21.01 7.33 5.81
N VAL A 52 -21.40 6.62 4.77
CA VAL A 52 -21.93 7.24 3.55
C VAL A 52 -23.38 7.67 3.77
N THR A 53 -23.66 8.96 3.53
CA THR A 53 -25.04 9.45 3.46
C THR A 53 -25.64 9.09 2.11
N LEU A 54 -26.79 8.44 2.14
CA LEU A 54 -27.58 8.04 0.98
C LEU A 54 -28.93 8.74 1.03
N ASP A 55 -29.23 9.54 0.02
CA ASP A 55 -30.56 10.12 -0.19
C ASP A 55 -31.27 9.31 -1.29
N VAL A 56 -32.44 8.76 -0.98
CA VAL A 56 -33.36 8.20 -1.98
C VAL A 56 -34.46 9.23 -2.21
N LEU A 57 -34.41 9.92 -3.35
CA LEU A 57 -35.36 10.97 -3.70
C LEU A 57 -36.36 10.48 -4.74
N TRP A 58 -37.67 10.63 -4.51
CA TRP A 58 -38.67 10.18 -5.47
C TRP A 58 -39.95 11.01 -5.44
N ALA A 59 -40.74 10.90 -6.51
CA ALA A 59 -42.13 11.33 -6.55
C ALA A 59 -43.05 10.19 -7.03
N LEU A 60 -44.36 10.35 -6.85
CA LEU A 60 -45.35 9.42 -7.41
C LEU A 60 -45.88 9.95 -8.75
N ALA A 61 -45.73 9.14 -9.78
CA ALA A 61 -46.35 9.35 -11.07
C ALA A 61 -47.74 8.69 -11.06
N ILE A 62 -48.77 9.52 -10.93
CA ILE A 62 -50.16 9.10 -10.81
C ILE A 62 -50.85 9.34 -12.15
N PRO A 63 -51.55 8.36 -12.75
CA PRO A 63 -52.32 8.56 -13.97
C PRO A 63 -53.34 9.71 -13.81
N PRO A 64 -53.62 10.48 -14.87
CA PRO A 64 -54.51 11.65 -14.79
C PRO A 64 -55.94 11.31 -14.37
N ASN A 65 -56.37 10.06 -14.57
CA ASN A 65 -57.72 9.58 -14.27
C ASN A 65 -57.86 9.01 -12.85
N THR A 66 -56.77 8.97 -12.07
CA THR A 66 -56.75 8.38 -10.73
C THR A 66 -56.77 9.49 -9.67
N ALA A 67 -57.78 9.47 -8.81
CA ALA A 67 -57.88 10.42 -7.71
C ALA A 67 -56.80 10.15 -6.65
N GLY A 68 -56.19 11.20 -6.09
CA GLY A 68 -55.15 11.08 -5.06
C GLY A 68 -55.59 10.34 -3.79
N ALA A 69 -56.88 10.41 -3.42
CA ALA A 69 -57.43 9.62 -2.30
C ALA A 69 -57.52 8.13 -2.61
N ALA A 70 -57.68 7.75 -3.88
CA ALA A 70 -57.79 6.35 -4.29
C ALA A 70 -56.47 5.58 -4.09
N ILE A 71 -55.33 6.29 -4.08
CA ILE A 71 -53.99 5.71 -3.95
C ILE A 71 -53.41 5.78 -2.53
N GLU A 72 -54.12 6.39 -1.58
CA GLU A 72 -53.67 6.53 -0.19
C GLU A 72 -53.27 5.19 0.43
N GLN A 73 -51.97 5.06 0.74
CA GLN A 73 -51.39 3.89 1.37
C GLN A 73 -49.92 4.10 1.72
N ASP A 74 -49.43 3.36 2.72
CA ASP A 74 -47.99 3.29 2.99
C ASP A 74 -47.26 2.60 1.83
N LEU A 75 -46.02 3.03 1.61
CA LEU A 75 -45.07 2.37 0.73
C LEU A 75 -44.05 1.62 1.59
N TYR A 76 -43.35 0.68 0.98
CA TYR A 76 -42.25 -0.03 1.61
C TYR A 76 -41.05 -0.05 0.68
N LEU A 77 -39.87 0.08 1.25
CA LEU A 77 -38.60 -0.05 0.54
C LEU A 77 -37.86 -1.29 1.02
N LEU A 78 -37.52 -2.17 0.08
CA LEU A 78 -36.63 -3.31 0.26
C LEU A 78 -35.20 -2.86 -0.03
N TRP A 79 -34.34 -2.79 1.00
CA TRP A 79 -32.99 -2.27 0.85
C TRP A 79 -31.92 -3.35 1.11
N PRO A 80 -30.95 -3.55 0.20
CA PRO A 80 -30.05 -4.72 0.22
C PRO A 80 -28.90 -4.66 1.23
N ASN A 81 -28.84 -3.62 2.07
CA ASN A 81 -27.80 -3.42 3.08
C ASN A 81 -28.41 -3.12 4.45
N ALA A 82 -27.59 -3.20 5.50
CA ALA A 82 -27.91 -2.57 6.78
C ALA A 82 -27.96 -1.05 6.63
N VAL A 83 -28.86 -0.43 7.39
CA VAL A 83 -28.90 1.02 7.58
C VAL A 83 -28.79 1.32 9.06
N ASP A 84 -28.15 2.43 9.36
CA ASP A 84 -28.14 3.00 10.69
C ASP A 84 -29.36 3.92 10.87
N GLY A 85 -29.93 3.90 12.06
CA GLY A 85 -31.14 4.65 12.38
C GLY A 85 -30.84 5.98 13.03
N ASP A 86 -31.73 6.95 12.82
CA ASP A 86 -31.69 8.20 13.56
C ASP A 86 -32.49 8.07 14.86
N THR A 87 -31.77 8.00 15.98
CA THR A 87 -32.38 7.92 17.32
C THR A 87 -33.25 9.14 17.66
N SER A 88 -33.06 10.27 16.98
CA SER A 88 -33.87 11.49 17.19
C SER A 88 -35.24 11.44 16.50
N ALA A 89 -35.43 10.55 15.52
CA ALA A 89 -36.66 10.44 14.74
C ALA A 89 -37.82 9.72 15.47
N GLY A 90 -37.58 9.18 16.66
CA GLY A 90 -38.59 8.56 17.55
C GLY A 90 -38.46 7.04 17.71
N PRO A 91 -39.37 6.41 18.48
CA PRO A 91 -39.28 4.98 18.78
C PRO A 91 -39.51 4.10 17.54
N PRO A 92 -38.87 2.92 17.45
CA PRO A 92 -39.09 1.98 16.35
C PRO A 92 -40.55 1.51 16.28
N ASP A 93 -40.92 0.93 15.13
CA ASP A 93 -42.24 0.32 14.94
C ASP A 93 -42.18 -1.19 15.23
N PRO A 94 -42.75 -1.66 16.36
CA PRO A 94 -42.68 -3.08 16.74
C PRO A 94 -43.39 -4.00 15.73
N ALA A 95 -44.31 -3.47 14.91
CA ALA A 95 -44.99 -4.27 13.89
C ALA A 95 -44.03 -4.74 12.79
N LEU A 96 -43.00 -3.94 12.44
CA LEU A 96 -42.00 -4.34 11.44
C LEU A 96 -41.13 -5.50 11.94
N ALA A 97 -40.68 -5.41 13.20
CA ALA A 97 -39.91 -6.48 13.82
C ALA A 97 -40.75 -7.76 13.97
N ALA A 98 -42.01 -7.66 14.40
CA ALA A 98 -42.92 -8.79 14.48
C ALA A 98 -43.17 -9.43 13.10
N TYR A 99 -43.35 -8.61 12.07
CA TYR A 99 -43.53 -9.05 10.69
C TYR A 99 -42.34 -9.90 10.20
N VAL A 100 -41.11 -9.42 10.43
CA VAL A 100 -39.88 -10.12 10.04
C VAL A 100 -39.66 -11.39 10.89
N LYS A 101 -39.87 -11.32 12.20
CA LYS A 101 -39.76 -12.49 13.12
C LYS A 101 -40.72 -13.61 12.74
N SER A 102 -41.97 -13.28 12.39
CA SER A 102 -42.98 -14.28 11.98
C SER A 102 -42.59 -15.08 10.72
N ARG A 103 -41.63 -14.58 9.94
CA ARG A 103 -41.09 -15.23 8.72
C ARG A 103 -39.77 -15.97 8.95
N GLY A 104 -39.36 -16.13 10.22
CA GLY A 104 -38.15 -16.86 10.58
C GLY A 104 -36.85 -16.09 10.39
N PHE A 105 -36.92 -14.76 10.34
CA PHE A 105 -35.76 -13.88 10.34
C PHE A 105 -35.50 -13.31 11.73
N THR A 106 -34.25 -12.92 11.99
CA THR A 106 -33.80 -12.30 13.23
C THR A 106 -33.54 -10.81 13.00
N PRO A 107 -34.32 -9.90 13.59
CA PRO A 107 -34.00 -8.47 13.62
C PRO A 107 -32.70 -8.22 14.36
N ILE A 108 -31.87 -7.31 13.83
CA ILE A 108 -30.58 -6.91 14.40
C ILE A 108 -30.48 -5.40 14.64
N ALA A 109 -31.30 -4.59 13.95
CA ALA A 109 -31.44 -3.17 14.22
C ALA A 109 -32.87 -2.71 13.90
N GLU A 110 -33.38 -1.75 14.66
CA GLU A 110 -34.71 -1.17 14.52
C GLU A 110 -34.61 0.33 14.80
N GLY A 111 -35.38 1.15 14.07
CA GLY A 111 -35.36 2.58 14.29
C GLY A 111 -36.25 3.34 13.31
N ARG A 112 -35.95 4.62 13.13
CA ARG A 112 -36.58 5.49 12.13
C ARG A 112 -35.52 6.21 11.31
N LEU A 113 -35.82 6.38 10.04
CA LEU A 113 -35.00 7.13 9.09
C LEU A 113 -35.63 8.51 8.87
N PRO A 114 -34.83 9.57 8.72
CA PRO A 114 -35.34 10.88 8.33
C PRO A 114 -36.07 10.79 6.97
N LEU A 115 -37.33 11.18 6.98
CA LEU A 115 -38.16 11.32 5.78
C LEU A 115 -38.45 12.80 5.59
N LEU A 116 -38.04 13.35 4.46
CA LEU A 116 -38.13 14.77 4.15
C LEU A 116 -38.99 14.97 2.90
N ALA A 117 -39.62 16.13 2.78
CA ALA A 117 -40.33 16.57 1.59
C ALA A 117 -39.67 17.84 1.04
N LYS A 118 -39.38 17.85 -0.26
CA LYS A 118 -38.71 18.94 -0.96
C LYS A 118 -39.63 19.48 -2.06
N SER A 119 -39.85 20.78 -2.09
CA SER A 119 -40.62 21.41 -3.18
C SER A 119 -39.79 21.49 -4.47
N LEU A 120 -40.40 21.17 -5.61
CA LEU A 120 -39.78 21.25 -6.94
C LEU A 120 -39.79 22.66 -7.55
N TYR A 121 -40.70 23.54 -7.10
CA TYR A 121 -40.93 24.87 -7.68
C TYR A 121 -40.22 26.01 -6.95
N ARG A 122 -39.49 25.71 -5.87
CA ARG A 122 -38.73 26.72 -5.13
C ARG A 122 -37.28 26.28 -5.06
N ILE A 123 -36.50 26.79 -6.02
CA ILE A 123 -35.07 26.56 -6.15
C ILE A 123 -34.35 27.78 -5.54
N GLY A 124 -33.62 27.57 -4.45
CA GLY A 124 -32.88 28.59 -3.71
C GLY A 124 -32.59 28.14 -2.28
N GLU A 125 -31.63 28.78 -1.58
CA GLU A 125 -31.24 28.47 -0.19
C GLU A 125 -32.36 28.69 0.85
N ASP A 126 -33.51 29.23 0.46
CA ASP A 126 -34.46 29.84 1.40
C ASP A 126 -35.43 28.90 2.11
N LEU A 127 -35.47 27.60 1.84
CA LEU A 127 -36.18 26.65 2.72
C LEU A 127 -35.50 25.27 2.77
N PRO A 128 -35.10 24.80 3.97
CA PRO A 128 -34.65 23.43 4.15
C PRO A 128 -35.80 22.44 3.86
N PRO A 129 -35.50 21.19 3.45
CA PRO A 129 -36.51 20.15 3.28
C PRO A 129 -37.40 20.00 4.53
N GLU A 130 -38.71 19.89 4.33
CA GLU A 130 -39.65 19.78 5.43
C GLU A 130 -39.64 18.35 5.99
N PRO A 131 -39.41 18.16 7.30
CA PRO A 131 -39.44 16.84 7.89
C PRO A 131 -40.87 16.30 7.96
N VAL A 132 -41.06 15.09 7.45
CA VAL A 132 -42.30 14.34 7.63
C VAL A 132 -42.36 13.84 9.06
N ARG A 133 -43.43 14.20 9.77
CA ARG A 133 -43.61 13.86 11.18
C ARG A 133 -43.46 12.36 11.42
N GLY A 134 -42.53 12.00 12.30
CA GLY A 134 -42.25 10.62 12.69
C GLY A 134 -41.34 9.85 11.74
N GLY A 135 -40.87 10.40 10.61
CA GLY A 135 -39.94 9.69 9.73
C GLY A 135 -40.46 8.35 9.19
N ALA A 136 -39.55 7.55 8.64
CA ALA A 136 -39.85 6.22 8.09
C ALA A 136 -39.30 5.12 9.01
N PRO A 137 -40.14 4.32 9.70
CA PRO A 137 -39.66 3.22 10.53
C PRO A 137 -39.01 2.12 9.69
N PHE A 138 -37.96 1.50 10.22
CA PHE A 138 -37.25 0.41 9.56
C PHE A 138 -36.90 -0.72 10.52
N VAL A 139 -36.62 -1.89 9.92
CA VAL A 139 -35.99 -3.03 10.59
C VAL A 139 -34.90 -3.60 9.70
N THR A 140 -33.71 -3.76 10.25
CA THR A 140 -32.59 -4.49 9.64
C THR A 140 -32.57 -5.89 10.21
N PHE A 141 -32.43 -6.91 9.37
CA PHE A 141 -32.52 -8.30 9.78
C PHE A 141 -31.63 -9.23 8.96
N VAL A 142 -31.42 -10.42 9.51
CA VAL A 142 -30.69 -11.52 8.90
C VAL A 142 -31.46 -12.82 9.05
N ARG A 143 -31.10 -13.84 8.27
CA ARG A 143 -31.48 -15.22 8.52
C ARG A 143 -30.28 -15.92 9.16
N GLN A 144 -30.42 -16.36 10.41
CA GLN A 144 -29.32 -17.00 11.16
C GLN A 144 -29.24 -18.54 10.96
N GLY A 145 -30.20 -19.15 10.25
CA GLY A 145 -30.27 -20.60 10.07
C GLY A 145 -30.73 -21.06 8.68
N GLY A 146 -30.74 -22.37 8.46
CA GLY A 146 -31.07 -23.02 7.19
C GLY A 146 -29.86 -23.57 6.44
N PRO A 147 -30.06 -24.25 5.29
CA PRO A 147 -29.02 -25.02 4.60
C PRO A 147 -27.86 -24.17 4.06
N LEU A 148 -28.06 -22.85 3.94
CA LEU A 148 -27.09 -21.91 3.38
C LEU A 148 -26.50 -20.93 4.42
N GLY A 149 -26.77 -21.16 5.71
CA GLY A 149 -26.20 -20.39 6.83
C GLY A 149 -26.65 -18.93 6.92
N LEU A 150 -25.86 -18.14 7.67
CA LEU A 150 -26.11 -16.72 7.94
C LEU A 150 -26.18 -15.89 6.65
N THR A 151 -27.18 -15.01 6.51
CA THR A 151 -27.27 -14.07 5.39
C THR A 151 -26.63 -12.73 5.71
N SER A 152 -26.26 -11.98 4.66
CA SER A 152 -25.97 -10.55 4.80
C SER A 152 -27.17 -9.79 5.38
N PRO A 153 -26.94 -8.75 6.20
CA PRO A 153 -27.99 -7.84 6.65
C PRO A 153 -28.71 -7.15 5.51
N VAL A 154 -30.03 -7.05 5.63
CA VAL A 154 -30.91 -6.33 4.71
C VAL A 154 -31.93 -5.53 5.51
N THR A 155 -32.48 -4.48 4.91
CA THR A 155 -33.38 -3.55 5.60
C THR A 155 -34.75 -3.51 4.95
N TYR A 156 -35.79 -3.50 5.79
CA TYR A 156 -37.17 -3.27 5.39
C TYR A 156 -37.66 -1.95 6.00
N VAL A 157 -37.99 -0.99 5.14
CA VAL A 157 -38.46 0.35 5.55
C VAL A 157 -39.93 0.49 5.21
N ARG A 158 -40.73 1.04 6.13
CA ARG A 158 -42.09 1.50 5.87
C ARG A 158 -42.08 3.02 5.73
N ILE A 159 -42.55 3.49 4.59
CA ILE A 159 -42.71 4.90 4.27
C ILE A 159 -44.18 5.24 4.53
N PRO A 160 -44.50 5.99 5.59
CA PRO A 160 -45.88 6.33 5.91
C PRO A 160 -46.50 7.21 4.82
N TRP A 161 -47.80 7.02 4.57
CA TRP A 161 -48.55 7.90 3.69
C TRP A 161 -48.55 9.35 4.19
N THR A 162 -48.46 10.28 3.26
CA THR A 162 -48.66 11.71 3.46
C THR A 162 -49.29 12.29 2.20
N PRO A 163 -50.18 13.31 2.30
CA PRO A 163 -50.72 13.99 1.12
C PRO A 163 -49.63 14.54 0.17
N LEU A 164 -48.43 14.80 0.68
CA LEU A 164 -47.29 15.26 -0.11
C LEU A 164 -46.79 14.22 -1.12
N LEU A 165 -46.95 12.91 -0.84
CA LEU A 165 -46.60 11.84 -1.77
C LEU A 165 -47.45 11.90 -3.05
N ALA A 166 -48.71 12.31 -2.94
CA ALA A 166 -49.60 12.45 -4.09
C ALA A 166 -49.40 13.76 -4.86
N ASN A 167 -48.61 14.69 -4.31
CA ASN A 167 -48.45 16.01 -4.87
C ASN A 167 -47.24 16.07 -5.81
N ARG A 168 -47.50 16.23 -7.11
CA ARG A 168 -46.46 16.32 -8.15
C ARG A 168 -45.52 17.51 -8.01
N THR A 169 -45.82 18.48 -7.15
CA THR A 169 -44.94 19.63 -6.86
C THR A 169 -43.92 19.35 -5.77
N TRP A 170 -43.98 18.16 -5.16
CA TRP A 170 -43.11 17.72 -4.09
C TRP A 170 -42.34 16.46 -4.49
N GLN A 171 -41.15 16.34 -3.92
CA GLN A 171 -40.29 15.19 -4.00
C GLN A 171 -39.98 14.73 -2.58
N MET A 172 -40.18 13.46 -2.30
CA MET A 172 -39.79 12.86 -1.05
C MET A 172 -38.30 12.57 -1.04
N ASN A 173 -37.66 12.62 0.12
CA ASN A 173 -36.29 12.20 0.33
C ASN A 173 -36.21 11.33 1.60
N LEU A 174 -35.86 10.06 1.43
CA LEU A 174 -35.51 9.16 2.51
C LEU A 174 -33.99 9.18 2.67
N ARG A 175 -33.52 9.72 3.79
CA ARG A 175 -32.10 9.77 4.11
C ARG A 175 -31.71 8.57 4.95
N MET A 176 -30.60 7.94 4.57
CA MET A 176 -30.01 6.79 5.24
C MET A 176 -28.52 7.03 5.45
N GLU A 177 -28.00 6.45 6.53
CA GLU A 177 -26.57 6.38 6.81
C GLU A 177 -26.12 4.93 6.69
N LEU A 178 -25.07 4.70 5.90
CA LEU A 178 -24.57 3.36 5.60
C LEU A 178 -23.07 3.26 5.80
N THR A 179 -22.68 2.36 6.69
CA THR A 179 -21.28 2.00 6.96
C THR A 179 -20.70 1.02 5.94
N ASP A 180 -21.53 0.13 5.38
CA ASP A 180 -21.06 -0.96 4.51
C ASP A 180 -21.07 -0.64 3.00
N LEU A 181 -21.54 0.55 2.63
CA LEU A 181 -21.70 0.93 1.21
C LEU A 181 -20.36 1.26 0.54
N MET A 182 -19.40 1.75 1.33
CA MET A 182 -18.04 2.04 0.90
C MET A 182 -17.08 1.04 1.54
N LYS A 183 -16.22 0.43 0.73
CA LYS A 183 -15.21 -0.51 1.20
C LYS A 183 -13.83 -0.02 0.83
N ARG A 184 -12.90 -0.12 1.78
CA ARG A 184 -11.48 0.08 1.49
C ARG A 184 -10.97 -1.10 0.68
N ARG A 185 -10.36 -0.81 -0.46
CA ARG A 185 -9.68 -1.82 -1.28
C ARG A 185 -8.44 -2.30 -0.54
N LYS A 186 -8.20 -3.61 -0.56
CA LYS A 186 -6.94 -4.19 -0.05
C LYS A 186 -5.82 -3.78 -1.00
N ALA A 187 -5.04 -2.79 -0.59
CA ALA A 187 -3.83 -2.36 -1.27
C ALA A 187 -2.60 -2.87 -0.52
N THR A 188 -1.48 -2.99 -1.23
CA THR A 188 -0.19 -3.22 -0.58
C THR A 188 0.23 -1.98 0.21
N TRP A 189 1.09 -2.14 1.23
CA TRP A 189 1.59 -1.01 2.02
C TRP A 189 2.29 0.05 1.16
N ILE A 190 2.93 -0.37 0.06
CA ILE A 190 3.59 0.51 -0.90
C ILE A 190 2.55 1.35 -1.65
N GLU A 191 1.48 0.70 -2.15
CA GLU A 191 0.41 1.40 -2.86
C GLU A 191 -0.30 2.41 -1.95
N ASP A 192 -0.62 2.02 -0.71
CA ASP A 192 -1.22 2.93 0.28
C ASP A 192 -0.31 4.12 0.63
N LEU A 193 1.01 3.91 0.67
CA LEU A 193 1.99 4.96 0.97
C LEU A 193 2.07 6.01 -0.15
N PHE A 194 2.09 5.56 -1.41
CA PHE A 194 2.26 6.44 -2.57
C PHE A 194 0.97 7.01 -3.13
N TRP A 195 -0.11 6.23 -3.14
CA TRP A 195 -1.38 6.60 -3.77
C TRP A 195 -2.50 6.91 -2.78
N GLY A 196 -2.31 6.61 -1.49
CA GLY A 196 -3.33 6.78 -0.47
C GLY A 196 -4.37 5.65 -0.47
N PRO A 197 -5.28 5.66 0.51
CA PRO A 197 -6.30 4.62 0.64
C PRO A 197 -7.28 4.68 -0.54
N GLN A 198 -7.42 3.54 -1.22
CA GLN A 198 -8.38 3.37 -2.30
C GLN A 198 -9.69 2.82 -1.76
N HIS A 199 -10.80 3.37 -2.26
CA HIS A 199 -12.15 3.01 -1.86
C HIS A 199 -12.96 2.56 -3.07
N THR A 200 -13.93 1.68 -2.81
CA THR A 200 -14.93 1.25 -3.78
C THR A 200 -16.30 1.46 -3.17
N ILE A 201 -17.15 2.19 -3.87
CA ILE A 201 -18.56 2.36 -3.52
C ILE A 201 -19.41 1.68 -4.58
N SER A 202 -20.43 0.93 -4.15
CA SER A 202 -21.36 0.22 -5.05
C SER A 202 -22.79 0.57 -4.68
N LEU A 203 -23.41 1.42 -5.49
CA LEU A 203 -24.83 1.72 -5.42
C LEU A 203 -25.61 0.74 -6.28
N THR A 204 -26.73 0.25 -5.76
CA THR A 204 -27.61 -0.63 -6.53
C THR A 204 -29.06 -0.20 -6.42
N PHE A 205 -29.77 -0.34 -7.52
CA PHE A 205 -31.21 -0.34 -7.56
C PHE A 205 -31.71 -1.67 -8.12
N ASN A 206 -32.91 -2.06 -7.70
CA ASN A 206 -33.57 -3.27 -8.14
C ASN A 206 -32.88 -4.61 -7.72
N ASP A 207 -32.06 -4.62 -6.67
CA ASP A 207 -31.46 -5.87 -6.18
C ASP A 207 -32.30 -6.54 -5.09
N VAL A 208 -33.19 -7.43 -5.51
CA VAL A 208 -33.98 -8.30 -4.61
C VAL A 208 -33.38 -9.70 -4.44
N ARG A 209 -32.20 -9.94 -5.03
CA ARG A 209 -31.50 -11.24 -4.94
C ARG A 209 -30.96 -11.59 -3.55
N PRO A 210 -30.66 -10.65 -2.62
CA PRO A 210 -30.22 -11.02 -1.29
C PRO A 210 -31.19 -12.03 -0.66
N ARG A 211 -30.62 -13.13 -0.14
CA ARG A 211 -31.39 -14.30 0.33
C ARG A 211 -32.41 -13.98 1.43
N ALA A 212 -32.19 -12.90 2.17
CA ALA A 212 -33.12 -12.41 3.20
C ALA A 212 -34.22 -11.48 2.64
N LEU A 213 -33.97 -10.77 1.54
CA LEU A 213 -34.97 -9.91 0.87
C LEU A 213 -35.89 -10.70 -0.05
N PHE A 214 -35.33 -11.65 -0.81
CA PHE A 214 -36.07 -12.36 -1.84
C PHE A 214 -37.41 -12.96 -1.35
N PRO A 215 -37.49 -13.61 -0.18
CA PRO A 215 -38.76 -14.14 0.32
C PRO A 215 -39.81 -13.05 0.58
N LEU A 216 -39.41 -11.89 1.11
CA LEU A 216 -40.33 -10.77 1.35
C LEU A 216 -40.83 -10.16 0.05
N TYR A 217 -39.93 -10.01 -0.93
CA TYR A 217 -40.29 -9.59 -2.28
C TYR A 217 -41.25 -10.59 -2.93
N PHE A 218 -40.93 -11.88 -2.89
CA PHE A 218 -41.70 -12.93 -3.57
C PHE A 218 -43.13 -13.05 -3.03
N GLU A 219 -43.30 -12.89 -1.71
CA GLU A 219 -44.60 -12.87 -1.04
C GLU A 219 -45.49 -11.70 -1.49
N ARG A 220 -44.88 -10.55 -1.79
CA ARG A 220 -45.58 -9.28 -2.11
C ARG A 220 -45.34 -8.82 -3.55
N ARG A 221 -45.02 -9.74 -4.47
CA ARG A 221 -44.69 -9.40 -5.86
C ARG A 221 -45.84 -8.72 -6.61
N ASP A 222 -47.08 -8.94 -6.18
CA ASP A 222 -48.28 -8.29 -6.67
C ASP A 222 -48.41 -6.83 -6.21
N ARG A 223 -47.58 -6.38 -5.27
CA ARG A 223 -47.56 -5.02 -4.72
C ARG A 223 -46.40 -4.18 -5.22
N VAL A 224 -45.59 -4.70 -6.15
CA VAL A 224 -44.45 -4.00 -6.72
C VAL A 224 -44.93 -2.72 -7.42
N VAL A 225 -44.41 -1.57 -6.99
CA VAL A 225 -44.65 -0.29 -7.67
C VAL A 225 -43.62 -0.16 -8.77
N ARG A 226 -44.05 0.16 -10.00
CA ARG A 226 -43.15 0.26 -11.15
C ARG A 226 -42.46 1.61 -11.21
N LEU A 227 -41.24 1.69 -11.75
CA LEU A 227 -40.64 2.92 -12.24
C LEU A 227 -41.49 3.51 -13.37
N ALA A 228 -41.66 4.83 -13.35
CA ALA A 228 -42.24 5.59 -14.44
C ALA A 228 -41.22 5.77 -15.57
N ASP A 229 -41.68 6.33 -16.68
CA ASP A 229 -40.80 6.75 -17.78
C ASP A 229 -40.05 8.08 -17.48
N ASP A 230 -40.32 8.68 -16.33
CA ASP A 230 -39.59 9.82 -15.80
C ASP A 230 -38.10 9.49 -15.53
N PRO A 231 -37.18 10.47 -15.67
CA PRO A 231 -35.76 10.22 -15.52
C PRO A 231 -35.43 9.68 -14.13
N SER A 232 -34.87 8.48 -14.10
CA SER A 232 -34.44 7.81 -12.87
C SER A 232 -32.94 7.53 -12.92
N GLN A 233 -32.21 7.73 -11.83
CA GLN A 233 -30.74 7.68 -11.82
C GLN A 233 -30.15 7.16 -10.50
N LEU A 234 -29.00 6.47 -10.60
CA LEU A 234 -28.04 6.29 -9.50
C LEU A 234 -26.97 7.37 -9.59
N LEU A 235 -26.58 7.96 -8.47
CA LEU A 235 -25.62 9.05 -8.42
C LEU A 235 -24.62 8.85 -7.29
N VAL A 236 -23.33 8.98 -7.58
CA VAL A 236 -22.27 9.08 -6.59
C VAL A 236 -21.68 10.48 -6.64
N ASN A 237 -21.88 11.23 -5.56
CA ASN A 237 -21.30 12.55 -5.36
C ASN A 237 -20.02 12.44 -4.55
N LEU A 238 -18.90 12.76 -5.18
CA LEU A 238 -17.58 12.79 -4.56
C LEU A 238 -17.20 14.25 -4.33
N ARG A 239 -17.22 14.71 -3.06
CA ARG A 239 -16.79 16.06 -2.67
C ARG A 239 -15.28 16.23 -2.87
N ASP A 240 -14.77 17.46 -2.80
CA ASP A 240 -13.33 17.77 -2.84
C ASP A 240 -12.67 17.23 -4.12
N ALA A 241 -13.25 17.62 -5.26
CA ALA A 241 -12.85 17.14 -6.60
C ALA A 241 -11.39 17.47 -6.92
N ASP A 242 -10.85 18.57 -6.36
CA ASP A 242 -9.46 18.99 -6.56
C ASP A 242 -8.43 17.98 -6.01
N HIS A 243 -8.84 17.20 -5.01
CA HIS A 243 -8.02 16.17 -4.35
C HIS A 243 -8.49 14.74 -4.65
N LEU A 244 -9.38 14.59 -5.63
CA LEU A 244 -10.03 13.34 -5.96
C LEU A 244 -9.37 12.67 -7.18
N LYS A 245 -9.06 11.39 -7.05
CA LYS A 245 -8.69 10.54 -8.18
C LYS A 245 -9.71 9.43 -8.34
N ILE A 246 -10.40 9.42 -9.48
CA ILE A 246 -11.26 8.31 -9.91
C ILE A 246 -10.41 7.36 -10.75
N TYR A 247 -10.34 6.10 -10.36
CA TYR A 247 -9.56 5.07 -11.05
C TYR A 247 -10.41 4.38 -12.11
N GLU A 248 -11.64 4.01 -11.75
CA GLU A 248 -12.54 3.23 -12.60
C GLU A 248 -13.99 3.44 -12.14
N PHE A 249 -14.93 3.37 -13.06
CA PHE A 249 -16.35 3.27 -12.76
C PHE A 249 -17.04 2.32 -13.73
N TYR A 250 -18.09 1.65 -13.26
CA TYR A 250 -18.86 0.65 -14.00
C TYR A 250 -20.35 0.85 -13.74
N PRO A 251 -21.24 0.65 -14.74
CA PRO A 251 -20.97 0.19 -16.11
C PRO A 251 -20.44 1.33 -17.00
N GLY A 252 -19.92 0.98 -18.19
CA GLY A 252 -19.44 1.98 -19.16
C GLY A 252 -20.52 2.93 -19.70
N ALA A 253 -21.80 2.63 -19.46
CA ALA A 253 -22.92 3.53 -19.72
C ALA A 253 -23.05 4.67 -18.70
N ALA A 254 -22.39 4.55 -17.54
CA ALA A 254 -22.35 5.61 -16.54
C ALA A 254 -21.56 6.82 -17.06
N ARG A 255 -21.96 8.01 -16.64
CA ARG A 255 -21.35 9.28 -17.04
C ARG A 255 -20.67 9.93 -15.86
N ARG A 256 -19.52 10.55 -16.13
CA ARG A 256 -18.79 11.38 -15.18
C ARG A 256 -18.94 12.84 -15.59
N ARG A 257 -19.30 13.72 -14.67
CA ARG A 257 -19.35 15.17 -14.86
C ARG A 257 -19.04 15.91 -13.57
N LEU A 258 -18.68 17.17 -13.68
CA LEU A 258 -18.69 18.06 -12.51
C LEU A 258 -20.14 18.35 -12.13
N SER A 259 -20.40 18.41 -10.82
CA SER A 259 -21.74 18.71 -10.30
C SER A 259 -22.13 20.14 -10.65
N GLU A 260 -23.34 20.32 -11.18
CA GLU A 260 -23.88 21.64 -11.55
C GLU A 260 -24.27 22.48 -10.33
N THR A 261 -24.63 21.83 -9.22
CA THR A 261 -25.21 22.49 -8.04
C THR A 261 -24.27 22.57 -6.84
N LEU A 262 -23.11 21.92 -6.90
CA LEU A 262 -22.26 21.72 -5.73
C LEU A 262 -20.81 21.95 -6.13
N ASP A 263 -20.16 22.89 -5.44
CA ASP A 263 -18.78 23.28 -5.71
C ASP A 263 -17.80 22.14 -5.45
N SER A 264 -16.70 22.12 -6.22
CA SER A 264 -15.62 21.13 -6.14
C SER A 264 -16.15 19.71 -5.92
N THR A 265 -17.12 19.30 -6.74
CA THR A 265 -17.75 17.99 -6.64
C THR A 265 -17.74 17.30 -7.99
N GLU A 266 -17.25 16.07 -8.00
CA GLU A 266 -17.44 15.16 -9.12
C GLU A 266 -18.69 14.30 -8.92
N GLU A 267 -19.51 14.20 -9.96
CA GLU A 267 -20.73 13.41 -10.00
C GLU A 267 -20.58 12.28 -11.03
N ILE A 268 -20.84 11.05 -10.59
CA ILE A 268 -20.93 9.89 -11.49
C ILE A 268 -22.37 9.40 -11.48
N THR A 269 -23.00 9.38 -12.65
CA THR A 269 -24.42 9.05 -12.81
C THR A 269 -24.62 7.83 -13.70
N LEU A 270 -25.62 7.01 -13.35
CA LEU A 270 -26.13 5.94 -14.19
C LEU A 270 -27.64 6.12 -14.32
N PHE A 271 -28.15 6.27 -15.55
CA PHE A 271 -29.58 6.27 -15.79
C PHE A 271 -30.15 4.88 -15.56
N LEU A 272 -31.27 4.82 -14.85
CA LEU A 272 -32.02 3.60 -14.61
C LEU A 272 -32.97 3.35 -15.78
N ASP A 273 -32.95 2.12 -16.29
CA ASP A 273 -33.88 1.64 -17.30
C ASP A 273 -35.14 1.08 -16.61
N SER A 274 -36.31 1.64 -16.92
CA SER A 274 -37.61 1.20 -16.39
C SER A 274 -38.03 -0.18 -16.94
N SER A 275 -37.49 -0.58 -18.10
CA SER A 275 -37.76 -1.87 -18.74
C SER A 275 -36.96 -3.02 -18.13
N GLU A 276 -35.82 -2.72 -17.49
CA GLU A 276 -34.98 -3.70 -16.78
C GLU A 276 -35.57 -4.03 -15.40
N GLY A 277 -36.73 -4.69 -15.44
CA GLY A 277 -37.50 -5.00 -14.25
C GLY A 277 -36.94 -6.13 -13.38
N ILE A 278 -35.99 -6.95 -13.80
CA ILE A 278 -35.44 -8.03 -12.92
C ILE A 278 -33.94 -7.85 -12.70
N SER A 279 -33.28 -7.22 -13.67
CA SER A 279 -31.85 -7.03 -13.65
C SER A 279 -31.52 -5.95 -12.62
N PRO A 280 -30.64 -6.26 -11.65
CA PRO A 280 -30.14 -5.27 -10.73
C PRO A 280 -29.23 -4.32 -11.49
N GLN A 281 -29.51 -3.04 -11.37
CA GLN A 281 -28.73 -1.99 -11.99
C GLN A 281 -27.78 -1.46 -10.91
N VAL A 282 -26.48 -1.55 -11.18
CA VAL A 282 -25.43 -1.29 -10.18
C VAL A 282 -24.44 -0.27 -10.73
N LEU A 283 -24.23 0.82 -9.99
CA LEU A 283 -23.18 1.79 -10.22
C LEU A 283 -22.04 1.55 -9.23
N THR A 284 -20.87 1.17 -9.73
CA THR A 284 -19.67 0.99 -8.91
C THR A 284 -18.61 2.02 -9.29
N VAL A 285 -18.00 2.65 -8.28
CA VAL A 285 -16.96 3.65 -8.47
C VAL A 285 -15.77 3.31 -7.59
N GLN A 286 -14.58 3.28 -8.20
CA GLN A 286 -13.30 3.17 -7.51
C GLN A 286 -12.60 4.52 -7.50
N PHE A 287 -12.27 5.01 -6.31
CA PHE A 287 -11.68 6.34 -6.13
C PHE A 287 -10.72 6.39 -4.94
N GLY A 288 -9.96 7.47 -4.83
CA GLY A 288 -9.09 7.76 -3.70
C GLY A 288 -8.84 9.26 -3.58
N TYR A 289 -8.67 9.72 -2.35
CA TYR A 289 -8.32 11.12 -2.05
C TYR A 289 -6.83 11.25 -1.79
N PHE A 290 -6.20 12.26 -2.39
CA PHE A 290 -4.78 12.57 -2.21
C PHE A 290 -4.63 13.89 -1.43
N ARG A 291 -4.03 13.83 -0.24
CA ARG A 291 -3.68 15.02 0.56
C ARG A 291 -2.19 15.05 0.90
N GLY A 292 -1.64 16.26 1.03
CA GLY A 292 -0.30 16.51 1.56
C GLY A 292 0.85 16.02 0.67
N MET A 293 1.94 15.53 1.29
CA MET A 293 3.18 15.11 0.61
C MET A 293 2.98 14.00 -0.45
N ARG A 294 1.86 13.28 -0.41
CA ARG A 294 1.56 12.17 -1.34
C ARG A 294 1.30 12.64 -2.77
N SER A 295 0.81 13.87 -2.97
CA SER A 295 0.68 14.45 -4.32
C SER A 295 2.04 14.67 -5.00
N TRP A 296 3.13 14.74 -4.23
CA TRP A 296 4.50 14.89 -4.74
C TRP A 296 5.18 13.56 -5.06
N ALA A 297 4.57 12.40 -4.79
CA ALA A 297 5.18 11.10 -5.07
C ALA A 297 5.68 10.94 -6.52
N PRO A 298 4.94 11.36 -7.56
CA PRO A 298 5.42 11.32 -8.94
C PRO A 298 6.66 12.19 -9.21
N VAL A 299 6.92 13.19 -8.37
CA VAL A 299 8.09 14.09 -8.46
C VAL A 299 9.25 13.55 -7.61
N LEU A 300 8.98 13.08 -6.39
CA LEU A 300 9.98 12.59 -5.46
C LEU A 300 10.60 11.25 -5.89
N ILE A 301 9.83 10.35 -6.49
CA ILE A 301 10.34 9.04 -6.95
C ILE A 301 11.42 9.21 -8.02
N PRO A 302 11.22 9.99 -9.12
CA PRO A 302 12.28 10.25 -10.08
C PRO A 302 13.50 10.94 -9.46
N ILE A 303 13.31 11.90 -8.55
CA ILE A 303 14.42 12.58 -7.87
C ILE A 303 15.24 11.57 -7.04
N ALA A 304 14.57 10.68 -6.30
CA ALA A 304 15.23 9.65 -5.51
C ALA A 304 15.99 8.66 -6.39
N PHE A 305 15.38 8.19 -7.49
CA PHE A 305 16.05 7.31 -8.46
C PHE A 305 17.24 8.00 -9.13
N PHE A 306 17.11 9.27 -9.49
CA PHE A 306 18.18 10.06 -10.08
C PHE A 306 19.33 10.28 -9.09
N ALA A 307 19.02 10.56 -7.82
CA ALA A 307 20.00 10.67 -6.75
C ALA A 307 20.71 9.32 -6.53
N LEU A 308 19.97 8.20 -6.46
CA LEU A 308 20.56 6.87 -6.33
C LEU A 308 21.46 6.52 -7.52
N GLY A 309 21.01 6.78 -8.74
CA GLY A 309 21.77 6.50 -9.96
C GLY A 309 23.08 7.29 -10.04
N ASN A 310 23.07 8.56 -9.64
CA ASN A 310 24.26 9.41 -9.68
C ASN A 310 25.18 9.25 -8.46
N LEU A 311 24.65 8.91 -7.28
CA LEU A 311 25.44 8.77 -6.04
C LEU A 311 25.98 7.34 -5.81
N ALA A 312 25.47 6.33 -6.51
CA ALA A 312 25.96 4.96 -6.39
C ALA A 312 27.46 4.84 -6.75
N MET A 313 27.91 5.48 -7.82
CA MET A 313 29.30 5.39 -8.26
C MET A 313 30.31 6.09 -7.32
N PRO A 314 30.09 7.33 -6.86
CA PRO A 314 30.96 7.98 -5.89
C PRO A 314 31.07 7.20 -4.58
N ILE A 315 29.95 6.67 -4.07
CA ILE A 315 29.92 5.92 -2.81
C ILE A 315 30.65 4.58 -2.98
N PHE A 316 30.38 3.82 -4.04
CA PHE A 316 31.07 2.57 -4.34
C PHE A 316 32.59 2.77 -4.49
N MET A 317 33.01 3.80 -5.24
CA MET A 317 34.43 4.15 -5.40
C MET A 317 35.09 4.49 -4.06
N SER A 318 34.39 5.19 -3.16
CA SER A 318 34.93 5.54 -1.85
C SER A 318 35.18 4.32 -0.96
N ILE A 319 34.30 3.31 -1.04
CA ILE A 319 34.41 2.05 -0.30
C ILE A 319 35.53 1.18 -0.88
N VAL A 320 35.58 1.03 -2.21
CA VAL A 320 36.65 0.29 -2.91
C VAL A 320 38.02 0.90 -2.64
N ARG A 321 38.14 2.23 -2.63
CA ARG A 321 39.42 2.91 -2.34
C ARG A 321 39.91 2.65 -0.91
N ARG A 322 39.01 2.65 0.08
CA ARG A 322 39.35 2.33 1.48
C ARG A 322 39.72 0.85 1.66
N ALA A 323 38.99 -0.05 1.02
CA ALA A 323 39.27 -1.48 1.09
C ALA A 323 40.59 -1.85 0.40
N SER A 324 40.84 -1.32 -0.80
CA SER A 324 42.08 -1.58 -1.56
C SER A 324 43.32 -1.00 -0.87
N ALA A 325 43.26 0.20 -0.29
CA ALA A 325 44.36 0.77 0.48
C ALA A 325 44.72 -0.09 1.71
N ALA A 326 43.71 -0.68 2.37
CA ALA A 326 43.92 -1.57 3.51
C ALA A 326 44.48 -2.95 3.11
N LEU A 327 44.12 -3.46 1.92
CA LEU A 327 44.59 -4.76 1.44
C LEU A 327 45.99 -4.72 0.80
N LYS A 328 46.36 -3.64 0.11
CA LYS A 328 47.62 -3.55 -0.66
C LYS A 328 48.88 -3.68 0.22
N GLY A 329 48.81 -3.34 1.51
CA GLY A 329 49.92 -3.50 2.46
C GLY A 329 49.97 -4.84 3.19
N ARG A 330 48.92 -5.67 3.05
CA ARG A 330 48.72 -6.90 3.87
C ARG A 330 48.70 -8.18 3.06
N VAL A 331 48.52 -8.11 1.75
CA VAL A 331 48.34 -9.28 0.88
C VAL A 331 49.46 -9.35 -0.16
N GLN A 332 50.20 -10.46 -0.17
CA GLN A 332 51.25 -10.76 -1.14
C GLN A 332 50.83 -11.90 -2.05
N PHE A 333 51.15 -11.76 -3.34
CA PHE A 333 51.02 -12.78 -4.36
C PHE A 333 52.41 -13.09 -4.93
N GLY A 334 52.84 -14.36 -4.89
CA GLY A 334 54.04 -14.83 -5.58
C GLY A 334 54.93 -15.80 -4.78
N PRO A 335 55.86 -16.53 -5.43
CA PRO A 335 56.62 -17.62 -4.82
C PRO A 335 57.93 -17.21 -4.10
N GLY A 336 58.21 -15.92 -3.87
CA GLY A 336 59.45 -15.45 -3.24
C GLY A 336 59.39 -15.28 -1.71
N SER A 337 60.56 -15.31 -1.05
CA SER A 337 60.73 -14.75 0.30
C SER A 337 60.68 -13.23 0.21
N ALA A 338 59.67 -12.60 0.81
CA ALA A 338 59.52 -11.15 0.82
C ALA A 338 60.45 -10.42 1.82
N GLU A 339 61.48 -11.14 2.26
CA GLU A 339 62.54 -10.59 3.09
C GLU A 339 63.48 -9.82 2.16
N ARG A 340 63.73 -8.56 2.52
CA ARG A 340 64.68 -7.72 1.79
C ARG A 340 65.84 -7.41 2.72
N GLU A 341 67.02 -7.80 2.30
CA GLU A 341 68.28 -7.49 2.95
C GLU A 341 68.99 -6.40 2.12
N THR A 342 69.60 -5.45 2.82
CA THR A 342 70.37 -4.36 2.20
C THR A 342 71.57 -4.08 3.09
N GLY A 343 72.78 -4.10 2.51
CA GLY A 343 74.04 -4.03 3.26
C GLY A 343 74.49 -5.37 3.84
N ALA A 344 75.50 -5.34 4.72
CA ALA A 344 76.14 -6.52 5.28
C ALA A 344 75.37 -7.07 6.50
N VAL A 345 74.40 -7.96 6.24
CA VAL A 345 73.70 -8.72 7.30
C VAL A 345 74.46 -10.02 7.55
N LEU A 346 75.24 -10.07 8.63
CA LEU A 346 76.05 -11.24 8.97
C LEU A 346 75.22 -12.31 9.67
N SER A 347 75.30 -13.55 9.18
CA SER A 347 74.61 -14.69 9.79
C SER A 347 75.26 -15.09 11.11
N ARG A 348 74.48 -15.66 12.04
CA ARG A 348 75.00 -16.18 13.31
C ARG A 348 76.08 -17.24 13.11
N ASP A 349 75.95 -18.06 12.08
CA ASP A 349 76.89 -19.12 11.74
C ASP A 349 78.21 -18.57 11.19
N THR A 350 78.17 -17.39 10.56
CA THR A 350 79.37 -16.65 10.13
C THR A 350 80.09 -16.05 11.33
N LEU A 351 79.36 -15.40 12.23
CA LEU A 351 79.94 -14.80 13.45
C LEU A 351 80.51 -15.85 14.40
N ALA A 352 79.90 -17.04 14.49
CA ALA A 352 80.38 -18.13 15.32
C ALA A 352 81.75 -18.70 14.89
N ARG A 353 82.18 -18.41 13.65
CA ARG A 353 83.50 -18.81 13.14
C ARG A 353 84.62 -17.86 13.56
N ILE A 354 84.29 -16.68 14.07
CA ILE A 354 85.26 -15.70 14.56
C ILE A 354 85.53 -16.01 16.03
N VAL A 355 86.76 -16.46 16.32
CA VAL A 355 87.22 -16.79 17.66
C VAL A 355 88.21 -15.71 18.13
N PRO A 356 87.87 -14.93 19.18
CA PRO A 356 88.77 -13.94 19.74
C PRO A 356 90.13 -14.56 20.13
N GLY A 357 91.21 -13.90 19.77
CA GLY A 357 92.59 -14.33 20.01
C GLY A 357 93.16 -15.31 18.99
N GLN A 358 92.35 -15.83 18.05
CA GLN A 358 92.80 -16.75 16.99
C GLN A 358 92.55 -16.23 15.58
N THR A 359 91.42 -15.56 15.36
CA THR A 359 91.04 -15.06 14.03
C THR A 359 91.78 -13.77 13.69
N THR A 360 92.37 -13.70 12.49
CA THR A 360 93.09 -12.53 11.99
C THR A 360 92.19 -11.61 11.15
N SER A 361 92.66 -10.39 10.86
CA SER A 361 91.91 -9.43 10.03
C SER A 361 91.56 -9.99 8.64
N GLU A 362 92.51 -10.68 7.99
CA GLU A 362 92.30 -11.27 6.67
C GLU A 362 91.23 -12.37 6.70
N GLU A 363 91.18 -13.16 7.76
CA GLU A 363 90.16 -14.19 7.93
C GLU A 363 88.77 -13.59 8.21
N VAL A 364 88.69 -12.48 8.95
CA VAL A 364 87.43 -11.75 9.15
C VAL A 364 86.91 -11.22 7.82
N LEU A 365 87.74 -10.59 7.00
CA LEU A 365 87.33 -10.11 5.67
C LEU A 365 86.92 -11.25 4.75
N ARG A 366 87.56 -12.42 4.86
CA ARG A 366 87.16 -13.63 4.12
C ARG A 366 85.80 -14.17 4.56
N TYR A 367 85.47 -14.12 5.85
CA TYR A 367 84.20 -14.65 6.36
C TYR A 367 83.04 -13.67 6.25
N CYS A 368 83.28 -12.37 6.45
CA CYS A 368 82.26 -11.33 6.55
C CYS A 368 82.12 -10.47 5.28
N GLY A 369 83.10 -10.53 4.36
CA GLY A 369 83.14 -9.75 3.14
C GLY A 369 83.91 -8.43 3.29
N PRO A 370 84.21 -7.74 2.18
CA PRO A 370 85.06 -6.53 2.17
C PRO A 370 84.32 -5.23 2.52
N GLU A 371 82.98 -5.26 2.65
CA GLU A 371 82.12 -4.08 2.87
C GLU A 371 82.10 -3.59 4.34
N ALA A 372 83.25 -3.59 5.00
CA ALA A 372 83.39 -3.13 6.39
C ALA A 372 83.74 -1.62 6.43
N GLU A 373 83.06 -0.87 7.29
CA GLU A 373 83.52 0.47 7.68
C GLU A 373 84.68 0.32 8.67
N GLU A 374 85.88 0.72 8.26
CA GLU A 374 87.07 0.69 9.11
C GLU A 374 87.17 1.96 9.95
N HIS A 375 87.24 1.80 11.27
CA HIS A 375 87.55 2.87 12.21
C HIS A 375 88.89 2.59 12.89
N GLU A 376 89.87 3.46 12.69
CA GLU A 376 91.15 3.42 13.40
C GLU A 376 91.14 4.44 14.54
N GLN A 377 91.42 4.00 15.77
CA GLN A 377 91.50 4.92 16.92
C GLN A 377 92.89 5.58 16.92
N LEU A 378 92.95 6.82 16.44
CA LEU A 378 94.18 7.63 16.35
C LEU A 378 94.91 7.84 17.69
N THR A 379 94.25 7.59 18.83
CA THR A 379 94.81 7.73 20.19
C THR A 379 95.48 6.46 20.72
N THR A 380 95.33 5.30 20.07
CA THR A 380 95.98 4.03 20.45
C THR A 380 96.49 3.30 19.21
N PRO A 381 97.78 3.43 18.86
CA PRO A 381 98.33 2.83 17.65
C PRO A 381 98.20 1.29 17.68
N GLY A 382 97.65 0.70 16.63
CA GLY A 382 97.50 -0.75 16.47
C GLY A 382 96.15 -1.35 16.87
N ARG A 383 95.14 -0.51 17.18
CA ARG A 383 93.75 -0.94 17.42
C ARG A 383 92.82 -0.45 16.31
N ARG A 384 92.15 -1.39 15.65
CA ARG A 384 91.24 -1.16 14.52
C ARG A 384 89.88 -1.77 14.82
N THR A 385 88.79 -1.08 14.48
CA THR A 385 87.44 -1.62 14.58
C THR A 385 86.83 -1.75 13.19
N LEU A 386 86.35 -2.94 12.85
CA LEU A 386 85.57 -3.20 11.64
C LEU A 386 84.09 -3.16 11.99
N ILE A 387 83.32 -2.32 11.31
CA ILE A 387 81.88 -2.19 11.53
C ILE A 387 81.13 -2.69 10.28
N TYR A 388 80.29 -3.68 10.46
CA TYR A 388 79.38 -4.18 9.42
C TYR A 388 77.96 -3.73 9.73
N ARG A 389 77.33 -3.02 8.78
CA ARG A 389 75.96 -2.53 8.90
C ARG A 389 75.07 -3.12 7.84
N GLY A 390 73.94 -3.66 8.26
CA GLY A 390 72.93 -4.24 7.39
C GLY A 390 71.52 -3.94 7.88
N ARG A 391 70.57 -3.90 6.95
CA ARG A 391 69.15 -3.70 7.23
C ARG A 391 68.35 -4.85 6.62
N ARG A 392 67.48 -5.45 7.42
CA ARG A 392 66.63 -6.57 7.02
C ARG A 392 65.16 -6.25 7.30
N VAL A 393 64.32 -6.29 6.29
CA VAL A 393 62.87 -6.08 6.43
C VAL A 393 62.18 -7.45 6.54
N VAL A 394 61.59 -7.73 7.72
CA VAL A 394 61.01 -9.04 8.04
C VAL A 394 59.49 -8.93 8.21
N PRO A 395 58.69 -9.79 7.56
CA PRO A 395 57.26 -9.88 7.79
C PRO A 395 56.94 -10.64 9.09
N GLN A 396 56.05 -10.12 9.93
CA GLN A 396 55.60 -10.79 11.15
C GLN A 396 54.18 -11.36 11.04
N GLY A 397 53.98 -12.55 11.61
CA GLY A 397 52.67 -13.21 11.69
C GLY A 397 52.12 -13.65 10.33
N ARG A 398 52.99 -14.18 9.46
CA ARG A 398 52.65 -14.63 8.10
C ARG A 398 51.71 -15.84 8.15
N ARG A 399 50.58 -15.76 7.46
CA ARG A 399 49.74 -16.92 7.11
C ARG A 399 49.77 -17.11 5.59
N ARG A 400 50.03 -18.33 5.12
CA ARG A 400 50.15 -18.65 3.71
C ARG A 400 49.08 -19.66 3.30
N LEU A 401 48.37 -19.35 2.22
CA LEU A 401 47.40 -20.22 1.57
C LEU A 401 47.73 -20.24 0.07
N GLY A 402 48.41 -21.29 -0.40
CA GLY A 402 48.86 -21.38 -1.79
C GLY A 402 49.86 -20.27 -2.18
N TRP A 403 49.52 -19.50 -3.22
CA TRP A 403 50.28 -18.34 -3.72
C TRP A 403 50.00 -17.03 -2.98
N LEU A 404 49.09 -17.07 -2.01
CA LEU A 404 48.60 -15.92 -1.25
C LEU A 404 49.21 -15.94 0.15
N ALA A 405 49.87 -14.86 0.55
CA ALA A 405 50.38 -14.68 1.91
C ALA A 405 49.82 -13.40 2.53
N THR A 406 49.26 -13.51 3.72
CA THR A 406 48.81 -12.37 4.52
C THR A 406 49.80 -12.04 5.61
N VAL A 407 50.19 -10.77 5.75
CA VAL A 407 51.15 -10.27 6.74
C VAL A 407 50.41 -9.39 7.76
N ARG A 408 50.63 -9.63 9.07
CA ARG A 408 50.00 -8.85 10.14
C ARG A 408 50.69 -7.50 10.34
N ARG A 409 52.02 -7.47 10.32
CA ARG A 409 52.85 -6.26 10.45
C ARG A 409 54.24 -6.46 9.86
N TRP A 410 54.90 -5.38 9.49
CA TRP A 410 56.29 -5.36 9.03
C TRP A 410 57.21 -4.85 10.13
N SER A 411 58.40 -5.42 10.26
CA SER A 411 59.45 -4.92 11.14
C SER A 411 60.76 -4.76 10.39
N ILE A 412 61.46 -3.67 10.65
CA ILE A 412 62.84 -3.48 10.21
C ILE A 412 63.75 -3.97 11.32
N GLU A 413 64.72 -4.79 10.96
CA GLU A 413 65.86 -5.16 11.79
C GLU A 413 67.10 -4.43 11.26
N GLU A 414 67.71 -3.60 12.09
CA GLU A 414 69.02 -2.99 11.83
C GLU A 414 70.06 -3.84 12.55
N HIS A 415 71.01 -4.37 11.78
CA HIS A 415 72.10 -5.22 12.23
C HIS A 415 73.39 -4.41 12.18
N GLU A 416 74.04 -4.27 13.33
CA GLU A 416 75.34 -3.62 13.46
C GLU A 416 76.27 -4.59 14.17
N VAL A 417 77.37 -4.97 13.54
CA VAL A 417 78.39 -5.84 14.11
C VAL A 417 79.70 -5.09 14.16
N GLU A 418 80.24 -4.95 15.37
CA GLU A 418 81.53 -4.34 15.64
C GLU A 418 82.53 -5.44 15.98
N ILE A 419 83.62 -5.52 15.22
CA ILE A 419 84.73 -6.45 15.45
C ILE A 419 85.96 -5.63 15.77
N MET A 420 86.48 -5.76 16.98
CA MET A 420 87.66 -5.04 17.43
C MET A 420 88.91 -5.89 17.23
N LEU A 421 89.92 -5.32 16.60
CA LEU A 421 91.21 -5.95 16.35
C LEU A 421 92.31 -5.17 17.06
N GLU A 422 93.24 -5.92 17.65
CA GLU A 422 94.46 -5.37 18.24
C GLU A 422 95.64 -6.19 17.75
N ARG A 423 96.65 -5.54 17.16
CA ARG A 423 97.82 -6.22 16.56
C ARG A 423 97.43 -7.38 15.62
N ASP A 424 96.44 -7.11 14.76
CA ASP A 424 95.92 -8.03 13.74
C ASP A 424 95.13 -9.26 14.24
N LEU A 425 94.83 -9.34 15.55
CA LEU A 425 93.98 -10.39 16.12
C LEU A 425 92.68 -9.83 16.65
N VAL A 426 91.58 -10.56 16.45
CA VAL A 426 90.27 -10.19 16.99
C VAL A 426 90.32 -10.27 18.52
N THR A 427 89.92 -9.19 19.19
CA THR A 427 89.87 -9.10 20.65
C THR A 427 88.45 -9.16 21.19
N ASP A 428 87.50 -8.55 20.48
CA ASP A 428 86.10 -8.52 20.88
C ASP A 428 85.19 -8.50 19.64
N VAL A 429 83.99 -9.08 19.78
CA VAL A 429 82.95 -9.13 18.76
C VAL A 429 81.61 -8.79 19.41
N GLN A 430 81.03 -7.66 19.03
CA GLN A 430 79.72 -7.24 19.51
C GLN A 430 78.74 -7.18 18.35
N ALA A 431 77.61 -7.87 18.49
CA ALA A 431 76.51 -7.83 17.53
C ALA A 431 75.29 -7.18 18.19
N ARG A 432 74.80 -6.09 17.59
CA ARG A 432 73.61 -5.38 18.03
C ARG A 432 72.53 -5.47 16.95
N VAL A 433 71.35 -5.93 17.36
CA VAL A 433 70.18 -5.99 16.47
C VAL A 433 69.09 -5.10 17.06
N ARG A 434 68.72 -4.03 16.35
CA ARG A 434 67.63 -3.13 16.73
C ARG A 434 66.40 -3.42 15.87
N ARG A 435 65.24 -3.57 16.52
CA ARG A 435 63.96 -3.85 15.84
C ARG A 435 63.01 -2.66 15.95
N SER A 436 62.54 -2.18 14.80
CA SER A 436 61.60 -1.05 14.72
C SER A 436 60.37 -1.43 13.87
N PRO A 437 59.15 -1.03 14.27
CA PRO A 437 57.93 -1.32 13.50
C PRO A 437 57.89 -0.48 12.22
N LEU A 438 57.43 -1.08 11.12
CA LEU A 438 57.25 -0.39 9.84
C LEU A 438 55.77 -0.44 9.42
N ALA A 439 55.18 0.73 9.16
CA ALA A 439 53.77 0.86 8.80
C ALA A 439 53.47 0.37 7.37
N GLN A 440 54.39 0.59 6.43
CA GLN A 440 54.30 0.13 5.04
C GLN A 440 55.71 -0.20 4.51
N PRO A 441 55.90 -1.31 3.79
CA PRO A 441 57.14 -1.58 3.09
C PRO A 441 57.32 -0.56 1.95
N GLU A 442 58.51 0.02 1.83
CA GLU A 442 58.85 0.96 0.76
C GLU A 442 58.75 0.25 -0.61
N SER A 443 58.02 0.86 -1.54
CA SER A 443 57.90 0.34 -2.90
C SER A 443 59.24 0.55 -3.63
N ALA A 444 59.74 -0.50 -4.29
CA ALA A 444 60.93 -0.37 -5.13
C ALA A 444 60.72 0.75 -6.18
N PRO A 445 61.75 1.53 -6.55
CA PRO A 445 61.67 2.34 -7.75
C PRO A 445 61.40 1.40 -8.93
N ALA A 446 60.45 1.81 -9.78
CA ALA A 446 60.12 1.07 -10.99
C ALA A 446 61.37 0.95 -11.86
N ALA A 447 61.73 -0.28 -12.22
CA ALA A 447 62.74 -0.57 -13.23
C ALA A 447 62.18 -0.26 -14.63
#